data_AF-A0A9Q8IM45-F1
#
_entry.id   AF-A0A9Q8IM45-F1
#
_cell.length_a   1.000
_cell.length_b   1.000
_cell.length_c   1.000
_cell.angle_alpha   90.00
_cell.angle_beta   90.00
_cell.angle_gamma   90.00
#
_symmetry.space_group_name_H-M   'P 1'
#
loop_
_entity.id
_entity.type
_entity.pdbx_description
1 polymer ?
#
loop_
_entity_poly.entity_id
_entity_poly.type
_entity_poly.pdbx_seq_one_letter_code
_entity_poly.pdbx_strand_id
1 'polypeptide(L)'
;MKKLFVAVSTCIFMLLITFNIANAAGFSNAKGSTQKATIVKNVQQLNDAIKNKQHHIIVDGTINGGNVPKTYTFADKSWDNLTIEGLKGSKPALVNIQLKVDGELLPANQSINNVVIKNINFYGNISDLQKLNNDQINVGGVGVNYLGVSLRRVNNALIKNNDFHDIPDDLFSISLSSDKVTVDHNHFWFSNKWLNMNPDPKWNWVGDWHDLASERLPLLVGANKNDSYMATNKLHVTLSNNWFGPNLKGRPLLRGYVHAYNNYFDNSTNPTGQNAQGYSQNQYNAMQIGSGSNVLSEHNYFYKTNNSQNVGLDSKNDAYKFVTRHNTFRNTTGTSAKSNVKSIKIPYKYHLITSHNLVNTIKKTAGVK
;
A
#
# COMPACT_ATOMS: atom_id res chain seq x y z
N MET A 1 -48.78 -22.83 50.31
CA MET A 1 -48.42 -22.90 48.89
C MET A 1 -47.16 -22.06 48.64
N LYS A 2 -45.97 -22.68 48.68
CA LYS A 2 -44.69 -22.01 48.41
C LYS A 2 -44.44 -22.06 46.90
N LYS A 3 -44.37 -20.89 46.25
CA LYS A 3 -44.05 -20.78 44.82
C LYS A 3 -42.54 -20.93 44.64
N LEU A 4 -42.16 -21.99 43.94
CA LEU A 4 -40.80 -22.29 43.51
C LEU A 4 -40.47 -21.42 42.30
N PHE A 5 -39.55 -20.45 42.45
CA PHE A 5 -38.98 -19.71 41.33
C PHE A 5 -37.87 -20.55 40.69
N VAL A 6 -38.12 -21.06 39.49
CA VAL A 6 -37.11 -21.73 38.66
C VAL A 6 -36.38 -20.64 37.88
N ALA A 7 -35.10 -20.42 38.20
CA ALA A 7 -34.22 -19.56 37.44
C ALA A 7 -33.77 -20.29 36.18
N VAL A 8 -34.23 -19.84 35.01
CA VAL A 8 -33.75 -20.34 33.71
C VAL A 8 -32.44 -19.63 33.39
N SER A 9 -31.32 -20.31 33.65
CA SER A 9 -30.00 -19.86 33.23
C SER A 9 -29.91 -19.97 31.71
N THR A 10 -29.90 -18.82 31.03
CA THR A 10 -29.78 -18.76 29.57
C THR A 10 -28.29 -18.80 29.23
N CYS A 11 -27.76 -19.98 28.89
CA CYS A 11 -26.40 -20.13 28.37
C CYS A 11 -26.33 -19.52 26.96
N ILE A 12 -25.79 -18.30 26.86
CA ILE A 12 -25.41 -17.69 25.58
C ILE A 12 -24.17 -18.40 25.07
N PHE A 13 -24.34 -19.33 24.13
CA PHE A 13 -23.25 -19.86 23.32
C PHE A 13 -22.73 -18.74 22.42
N MET A 14 -21.63 -18.09 22.81
CA MET A 14 -20.86 -17.25 21.88
C MET A 14 -20.29 -18.16 20.79
N LEU A 15 -20.85 -18.07 19.59
CA LEU A 15 -20.28 -18.67 18.40
C LEU A 15 -18.97 -17.92 18.08
N LEU A 16 -17.84 -18.46 18.52
CA LEU A 16 -16.52 -18.04 18.09
C LEU A 16 -16.37 -18.38 16.60
N ILE A 17 -16.75 -17.44 15.73
CA ILE A 17 -16.40 -17.51 14.31
C ILE A 17 -14.90 -17.30 14.22
N THR A 18 -14.16 -18.41 14.17
CA THR A 18 -12.75 -18.42 13.80
C THR A 18 -12.68 -18.08 12.31
N PHE A 19 -12.35 -16.83 12.01
CA PHE A 19 -11.92 -16.47 10.66
C PHE A 19 -10.59 -17.17 10.40
N ASN A 20 -10.62 -18.30 9.69
CA ASN A 20 -9.42 -18.83 9.07
C ASN A 20 -8.90 -17.78 8.09
N ILE A 21 -7.89 -17.01 8.52
CA ILE A 21 -7.15 -16.10 7.63
C ILE A 21 -6.39 -17.02 6.68
N ALA A 22 -6.99 -17.28 5.51
CA ALA A 22 -6.34 -18.03 4.45
C ALA A 22 -4.97 -17.39 4.14
N ASN A 23 -3.97 -18.23 3.87
CA ASN A 23 -2.71 -17.79 3.29
C ASN A 23 -3.00 -16.83 2.12
N ALA A 24 -2.21 -15.77 1.98
CA ALA A 24 -2.42 -14.75 0.96
C ALA A 24 -2.46 -15.42 -0.42
N ALA A 25 -3.63 -15.42 -1.06
CA ALA A 25 -3.81 -15.92 -2.40
C ALA A 25 -3.34 -14.84 -3.38
N GLY A 26 -2.27 -15.11 -4.13
CA GLY A 26 -1.70 -14.15 -5.06
C GLY A 26 -0.53 -14.72 -5.87
N PHE A 27 0.13 -13.84 -6.63
CA PHE A 27 1.31 -14.22 -7.41
C PHE A 27 2.54 -14.54 -6.55
N SER A 28 2.66 -13.92 -5.37
CA SER A 28 3.74 -14.23 -4.43
C SER A 28 3.45 -15.51 -3.64
N ASN A 29 4.51 -16.28 -3.41
CA ASN A 29 4.57 -17.36 -2.43
C ASN A 29 5.68 -17.13 -1.39
N ALA A 30 6.05 -15.85 -1.18
CA ALA A 30 7.12 -15.46 -0.27
C ALA A 30 6.84 -15.96 1.14
N LYS A 31 7.86 -16.56 1.75
CA LYS A 31 7.84 -17.06 3.13
C LYS A 31 8.71 -16.20 4.05
N GLY A 32 9.59 -15.39 3.47
CA GLY A 32 10.56 -14.58 4.18
C GLY A 32 11.73 -15.40 4.70
N SER A 33 12.47 -14.82 5.63
CA SER A 33 13.61 -15.43 6.31
C SER A 33 13.21 -16.58 7.24
N THR A 34 14.05 -17.61 7.29
CA THR A 34 14.02 -18.67 8.32
C THR A 34 15.02 -18.43 9.45
N GLN A 35 15.79 -17.33 9.38
CA GLN A 35 16.78 -17.01 10.39
C GLN A 35 16.13 -16.64 11.72
N LYS A 36 16.91 -16.76 12.80
CA LYS A 36 16.50 -16.29 14.12
C LYS A 36 16.18 -14.80 14.06
N ALA A 37 15.04 -14.43 14.62
CA ALA A 37 14.61 -13.04 14.69
C ALA A 37 15.51 -12.20 15.60
N THR A 38 15.83 -10.98 15.14
CA THR A 38 16.42 -9.92 15.95
C THR A 38 15.34 -8.88 16.25
N ILE A 39 15.06 -8.67 17.54
CA ILE A 39 14.09 -7.67 18.00
C ILE A 39 14.78 -6.32 18.10
N VAL A 40 14.16 -5.29 17.52
CA VAL A 40 14.63 -3.90 17.53
C VAL A 40 13.55 -2.99 18.11
N LYS A 41 13.95 -2.07 19.00
CA LYS A 41 13.06 -1.16 19.74
C LYS A 41 13.35 0.31 19.50
N ASN A 42 14.46 0.62 18.84
CA ASN A 42 14.89 1.98 18.53
C ASN A 42 15.76 2.01 17.27
N VAL A 43 16.05 3.22 16.79
CA VAL A 43 16.75 3.43 15.53
C VAL A 43 18.18 2.89 15.55
N GLN A 44 18.84 2.91 16.71
CA GLN A 44 20.20 2.36 16.84
C GLN A 44 20.20 0.84 16.67
N GLN A 45 19.26 0.14 17.33
CA GLN A 45 19.12 -1.31 17.16
C GLN A 45 18.73 -1.71 15.74
N LEU A 46 17.88 -0.91 15.07
CA LEU A 46 17.56 -1.12 13.67
C LEU A 46 18.79 -0.94 12.76
N ASN A 47 19.59 0.11 12.99
CA ASN A 47 20.87 0.32 12.30
C ASN A 47 21.79 -0.90 12.49
N ASP A 48 21.95 -1.35 13.74
CA ASP A 48 22.84 -2.45 14.08
C ASP A 48 22.38 -3.77 13.46
N ALA A 49 21.07 -4.05 13.47
CA ALA A 49 20.50 -5.23 12.82
C ALA A 49 20.79 -5.24 11.31
N ILE A 50 20.60 -4.11 10.63
CA ILE A 50 20.84 -4.00 9.18
C ILE A 50 22.34 -4.09 8.87
N LYS A 51 23.18 -3.39 9.64
CA LYS A 51 24.65 -3.46 9.51
C LYS A 51 25.16 -4.88 9.70
N ASN A 52 24.59 -5.61 10.67
CA ASN A 52 24.92 -7.00 10.97
C ASN A 52 24.17 -8.01 10.07
N LYS A 53 23.61 -7.55 8.94
CA LYS A 53 22.93 -8.39 7.95
C LYS A 53 21.89 -9.33 8.57
N GLN A 54 21.09 -8.83 9.51
CA GLN A 54 19.99 -9.60 10.08
C GLN A 54 18.85 -9.68 9.06
N HIS A 55 18.50 -10.89 8.64
CA HIS A 55 17.43 -11.09 7.65
C HIS A 55 16.04 -11.20 8.26
N HIS A 56 15.94 -11.43 9.56
CA HIS A 56 14.68 -11.48 10.27
C HIS A 56 14.69 -10.42 11.36
N ILE A 57 14.02 -9.30 11.10
CA ILE A 57 13.95 -8.15 12.00
C ILE A 57 12.52 -8.02 12.51
N ILE A 58 12.36 -7.96 13.83
CA ILE A 58 11.08 -7.72 14.49
C ILE A 58 11.09 -6.32 15.10
N VAL A 59 10.19 -5.44 14.63
CA VAL A 59 9.99 -4.10 15.17
C VAL A 59 9.08 -4.18 16.41
N ASP A 60 9.61 -3.84 17.58
CA ASP A 60 8.87 -3.80 18.84
C ASP A 60 8.63 -2.35 19.27
N GLY A 61 7.39 -1.89 19.11
CA GLY A 61 7.00 -0.52 19.38
C GLY A 61 7.30 0.46 18.25
N THR A 62 7.33 1.75 18.59
CA THR A 62 7.56 2.83 17.64
C THR A 62 9.04 3.16 17.55
N ILE A 63 9.60 3.08 16.34
CA ILE A 63 10.96 3.51 16.02
C ILE A 63 10.89 4.79 15.20
N ASN A 64 11.52 5.86 15.69
CA ASN A 64 11.58 7.15 15.00
C ASN A 64 12.96 7.32 14.34
N GLY A 65 12.97 7.62 13.04
CA GLY A 65 14.16 7.89 12.24
C GLY A 65 14.86 9.21 12.59
N GLY A 66 14.19 10.10 13.32
CA GLY A 66 14.61 11.46 13.63
C GLY A 66 13.84 12.49 12.79
N ASN A 67 14.25 13.76 12.86
CA ASN A 67 13.53 14.87 12.23
C ASN A 67 13.70 14.94 10.70
N VAL A 68 14.57 14.10 10.13
CA VAL A 68 14.78 13.96 8.69
C VAL A 68 14.53 12.50 8.33
N PRO A 69 13.69 12.21 7.31
CA PRO A 69 13.45 10.84 6.88
C PRO A 69 14.73 10.06 6.63
N LYS A 70 14.75 8.80 7.10
CA LYS A 70 15.84 7.85 6.89
C LYS A 70 15.41 6.74 5.95
N THR A 71 16.25 6.47 4.95
CA THR A 71 16.04 5.34 4.04
C THR A 71 17.02 4.22 4.38
N TYR A 72 16.49 3.05 4.69
CA TYR A 72 17.27 1.82 4.76
C TYR A 72 17.21 1.09 3.44
N THR A 73 18.36 0.98 2.78
CA THR A 73 18.46 0.36 1.46
C THR A 73 19.03 -1.06 1.56
N PHE A 74 18.28 -2.03 1.05
CA PHE A 74 18.67 -3.43 0.90
C PHE A 74 19.02 -3.64 -0.58
N ALA A 75 20.30 -3.48 -0.95
CA ALA A 75 20.70 -3.18 -2.34
C ALA A 75 21.27 -4.37 -3.16
N ASP A 76 21.48 -5.51 -2.52
CA ASP A 76 22.30 -6.59 -3.09
C ASP A 76 21.74 -7.98 -2.80
N LYS A 77 22.29 -9.01 -3.46
CA LYS A 77 21.83 -10.41 -3.37
C LYS A 77 21.93 -11.02 -1.96
N SER A 78 22.78 -10.49 -1.10
CA SER A 78 22.84 -10.91 0.30
C SER A 78 21.58 -10.55 1.08
N TRP A 79 20.62 -9.83 0.49
CA TRP A 79 19.31 -9.54 1.11
C TRP A 79 18.18 -10.44 0.62
N ASP A 80 18.47 -11.51 -0.11
CA ASP A 80 17.48 -12.57 -0.35
C ASP A 80 16.95 -13.13 0.99
N ASN A 81 15.68 -13.53 1.01
CA ASN A 81 15.01 -14.08 2.19
C ASN A 81 14.97 -13.08 3.36
N LEU A 82 14.47 -11.87 3.10
CA LEU A 82 14.29 -10.81 4.09
C LEU A 82 12.88 -10.87 4.70
N THR A 83 12.78 -10.82 6.02
CA THR A 83 11.56 -10.57 6.80
C THR A 83 11.76 -9.35 7.67
N ILE A 84 10.88 -8.36 7.54
CA ILE A 84 10.74 -7.27 8.51
C ILE A 84 9.29 -7.27 8.96
N GLU A 85 9.05 -7.59 10.24
CA GLU A 85 7.70 -7.67 10.78
C GLU A 85 7.53 -6.94 12.11
N GLY A 86 6.32 -6.47 12.39
CA GLY A 86 6.02 -5.89 13.68
C GLY A 86 5.70 -6.93 14.75
N LEU A 87 6.14 -6.67 15.98
CA LEU A 87 5.80 -7.49 17.14
C LEU A 87 4.34 -7.28 17.50
N LYS A 88 3.55 -8.36 17.49
CA LYS A 88 2.14 -8.34 17.84
C LYS A 88 1.91 -7.69 19.20
N GLY A 89 0.94 -6.77 19.28
CA GLY A 89 0.57 -6.07 20.51
C GLY A 89 1.49 -4.92 20.92
N SER A 90 2.62 -4.71 20.23
CA SER A 90 3.57 -3.63 20.57
C SER A 90 3.20 -2.27 19.93
N LYS A 91 2.20 -2.23 19.04
CA LYS A 91 1.93 -1.08 18.15
C LYS A 91 3.18 -0.71 17.32
N PRO A 92 3.69 -1.66 16.52
CA PRO A 92 4.91 -1.50 15.73
C PRO A 92 4.77 -0.36 14.70
N ALA A 93 5.70 0.59 14.72
CA ALA A 93 5.69 1.71 13.79
C ALA A 93 7.10 2.13 13.37
N LEU A 94 7.25 2.54 12.12
CA LEU A 94 8.44 3.12 11.53
C LEU A 94 8.12 4.55 11.10
N VAL A 95 8.54 5.52 11.93
CA VAL A 95 8.24 6.95 11.76
C VAL A 95 9.42 7.64 11.09
N ASN A 96 9.18 8.39 10.01
CA ASN A 96 10.24 9.01 9.21
C ASN A 96 11.29 7.97 8.76
N ILE A 97 10.85 6.73 8.50
CA ILE A 97 11.71 5.63 8.06
C ILE A 97 11.09 4.99 6.82
N GLN A 98 11.92 4.81 5.79
CA GLN A 98 11.61 4.09 4.56
C GLN A 98 12.39 2.78 4.52
N LEU A 99 11.71 1.72 4.09
CA LEU A 99 12.36 0.47 3.70
C LEU A 99 12.45 0.40 2.18
N LYS A 100 13.65 0.52 1.63
CA LYS A 100 13.92 0.48 0.20
C LYS A 100 14.63 -0.83 -0.15
N VAL A 101 13.92 -1.79 -0.72
CA VAL A 101 14.54 -3.02 -1.23
C VAL A 101 14.83 -2.79 -2.71
N ASP A 102 16.11 -2.68 -3.04
CA ASP A 102 16.58 -2.10 -4.29
C ASP A 102 17.58 -2.98 -5.04
N GLY A 103 17.07 -3.86 -5.88
CA GLY A 103 17.87 -4.66 -6.79
C GLY A 103 18.27 -3.92 -8.08
N GLU A 104 18.03 -2.61 -8.22
CA GLU A 104 18.27 -1.89 -9.48
C GLU A 104 19.71 -1.95 -9.99
N LEU A 105 20.67 -1.95 -9.06
CA LEU A 105 22.10 -2.01 -9.39
C LEU A 105 22.62 -3.45 -9.57
N LEU A 106 21.77 -4.47 -9.38
CA LEU A 106 22.12 -5.84 -9.70
C LEU A 106 22.25 -6.04 -11.22
N PRO A 107 22.95 -7.09 -11.69
CA PRO A 107 22.89 -7.51 -13.08
C PRO A 107 21.43 -7.64 -13.56
N ALA A 108 21.15 -7.31 -14.82
CA ALA A 108 19.78 -7.19 -15.35
C ALA A 108 18.92 -8.47 -15.21
N ASN A 109 19.55 -9.64 -15.13
CA ASN A 109 18.89 -10.93 -14.93
C ASN A 109 18.72 -11.33 -13.45
N GLN A 110 19.08 -10.46 -12.52
CA GLN A 110 19.03 -10.70 -11.09
C GLN A 110 18.01 -9.78 -10.40
N SER A 111 17.53 -10.25 -9.25
CA SER A 111 16.60 -9.54 -8.37
C SER A 111 16.87 -9.96 -6.93
N ILE A 112 16.41 -9.16 -5.98
CA ILE A 112 16.31 -9.57 -4.57
C ILE A 112 15.05 -10.44 -4.44
N ASN A 113 15.16 -11.61 -3.80
CA ASN A 113 14.10 -12.60 -3.77
C ASN A 113 13.53 -12.83 -2.37
N ASN A 114 12.25 -13.20 -2.31
CA ASN A 114 11.59 -13.70 -1.10
C ASN A 114 11.62 -12.66 0.04
N VAL A 115 10.87 -11.57 -0.16
CA VAL A 115 10.78 -10.46 0.79
C VAL A 115 9.42 -10.46 1.47
N VAL A 116 9.39 -10.35 2.80
CA VAL A 116 8.16 -10.23 3.59
C VAL A 116 8.23 -8.97 4.44
N ILE A 117 7.25 -8.08 4.29
CA ILE A 117 7.07 -6.91 5.15
C ILE A 117 5.64 -6.90 5.67
N LYS A 118 5.46 -7.02 6.99
CA LYS A 118 4.11 -7.15 7.56
C LYS A 118 3.94 -6.57 8.95
N ASN A 119 2.70 -6.24 9.30
CA ASN A 119 2.30 -5.77 10.64
C ASN A 119 3.06 -4.51 11.10
N ILE A 120 3.32 -3.53 10.23
CA ILE A 120 4.01 -2.29 10.60
C ILE A 120 3.18 -1.07 10.16
N ASN A 121 3.14 -0.05 11.02
CA ASN A 121 2.64 1.27 10.63
C ASN A 121 3.78 2.15 10.09
N PHE A 122 3.67 2.60 8.85
CA PHE A 122 4.61 3.49 8.17
C PHE A 122 4.01 4.88 8.05
N TYR A 123 4.67 5.89 8.61
CA TYR A 123 4.24 7.27 8.45
C TYR A 123 5.35 8.30 8.64
N GLY A 124 5.16 9.47 8.04
CA GLY A 124 5.95 10.65 8.32
C GLY A 124 5.39 11.44 9.50
N ASN A 125 6.26 11.95 10.36
CA ASN A 125 5.86 12.94 11.34
C ASN A 125 5.63 14.29 10.63
N ILE A 126 4.38 14.72 10.56
CA ILE A 126 3.98 15.97 9.87
C ILE A 126 4.81 17.19 10.31
N SER A 127 5.10 17.35 11.61
CA SER A 127 5.89 18.50 12.10
C SER A 127 7.32 18.46 11.60
N ASP A 128 7.90 17.28 11.48
CA ASP A 128 9.26 17.11 10.99
C ASP A 128 9.32 17.35 9.48
N LEU A 129 8.34 16.81 8.73
CA LEU A 129 8.20 17.05 7.29
C LEU A 129 8.02 18.55 6.98
N GLN A 130 7.26 19.29 7.78
CA GLN A 130 7.09 20.74 7.63
C GLN A 130 8.39 21.55 7.82
N LYS A 131 9.40 20.97 8.48
CA LYS A 131 10.66 21.62 8.83
C LYS A 131 11.83 21.20 7.94
N LEU A 132 11.61 20.34 6.94
CA LEU A 132 12.66 19.98 6.00
C LEU A 132 13.16 21.23 5.26
N ASN A 133 14.48 21.29 5.05
CA ASN A 133 15.13 22.41 4.39
C ASN A 133 15.07 22.27 2.85
N ASN A 134 15.54 23.30 2.13
CA ASN A 134 15.48 23.37 0.67
C ASN A 134 16.12 22.15 -0.02
N ASP A 135 17.28 21.68 0.41
CA ASP A 135 17.95 20.54 -0.22
C ASP A 135 17.16 19.23 -0.04
N GLN A 136 16.38 19.13 1.03
CA GLN A 136 15.58 17.96 1.36
C GLN A 136 14.24 17.92 0.61
N ILE A 137 13.74 19.06 0.15
CA ILE A 137 12.42 19.23 -0.50
C ILE A 137 12.50 19.53 -2.01
N ASN A 138 13.70 19.48 -2.59
CA ASN A 138 13.92 19.59 -4.03
C ASN A 138 14.06 18.21 -4.68
N VAL A 139 13.94 18.15 -6.02
CA VAL A 139 14.09 16.93 -6.83
C VAL A 139 15.34 16.15 -6.42
N GLY A 140 15.18 14.87 -6.10
CA GLY A 140 16.27 14.01 -5.63
C GLY A 140 16.56 14.10 -4.12
N GLY A 141 15.94 15.04 -3.41
CA GLY A 141 16.03 15.19 -1.96
C GLY A 141 15.39 14.02 -1.20
N VAL A 142 15.79 13.87 0.07
CA VAL A 142 15.29 12.78 0.92
C VAL A 142 13.81 12.89 1.25
N GLY A 143 13.27 14.10 1.35
CA GLY A 143 11.84 14.30 1.58
C GLY A 143 11.04 13.86 0.37
N VAL A 144 11.40 14.34 -0.83
CA VAL A 144 10.63 14.08 -2.05
C VAL A 144 10.70 12.64 -2.56
N ASN A 145 11.62 11.82 -2.05
CA ASN A 145 11.70 10.38 -2.37
C ASN A 145 11.31 9.50 -1.17
N TYR A 146 10.69 10.09 -0.15
CA TYR A 146 10.33 9.38 1.06
C TYR A 146 9.00 8.64 0.87
N LEU A 147 9.09 7.30 0.79
CA LEU A 147 7.97 6.36 0.80
C LEU A 147 7.96 5.54 2.11
N GLY A 148 6.91 4.76 2.37
CA GLY A 148 6.95 3.77 3.46
C GLY A 148 7.80 2.57 3.07
N VAL A 149 7.45 1.97 1.93
CA VAL A 149 8.20 0.87 1.33
C VAL A 149 8.38 1.13 -0.18
N SER A 150 9.57 0.82 -0.69
CA SER A 150 9.88 0.86 -2.13
C SER A 150 10.49 -0.47 -2.54
N LEU A 151 9.82 -1.20 -3.46
CA LEU A 151 10.35 -2.41 -4.08
C LEU A 151 10.83 -2.10 -5.50
N ARG A 152 12.14 -2.18 -5.73
CA ARG A 152 12.78 -1.98 -7.04
C ARG A 152 13.52 -3.25 -7.42
N ARG A 153 13.18 -3.86 -8.56
CA ARG A 153 13.71 -5.15 -9.03
C ARG A 153 13.70 -6.25 -7.95
N VAL A 154 12.56 -6.39 -7.27
CA VAL A 154 12.31 -7.43 -6.26
C VAL A 154 11.41 -8.51 -6.86
N ASN A 155 11.78 -9.77 -6.72
CA ASN A 155 10.96 -10.89 -7.16
C ASN A 155 10.44 -11.68 -5.97
N ASN A 156 9.16 -12.04 -6.00
CA ASN A 156 8.50 -12.78 -4.92
C ASN A 156 8.47 -12.00 -3.59
N ALA A 157 7.51 -11.09 -3.44
CA ALA A 157 7.35 -10.31 -2.22
C ALA A 157 5.92 -10.34 -1.67
N LEU A 158 5.78 -10.40 -0.34
CA LEU A 158 4.52 -10.31 0.39
C LEU A 158 4.53 -9.07 1.28
N ILE A 159 3.63 -8.13 1.00
CA ILE A 159 3.40 -6.92 1.78
C ILE A 159 2.03 -7.06 2.42
N LYS A 160 1.97 -7.26 3.74
CA LYS A 160 0.75 -7.70 4.40
C LYS A 160 0.45 -7.02 5.72
N ASN A 161 -0.82 -6.66 5.96
CA ASN A 161 -1.25 -6.11 7.26
C ASN A 161 -0.42 -4.90 7.72
N ASN A 162 -0.05 -4.01 6.80
CA ASN A 162 0.60 -2.75 7.14
C ASN A 162 -0.38 -1.59 7.06
N ASP A 163 -0.07 -0.54 7.80
CA ASP A 163 -0.66 0.79 7.62
C ASP A 163 0.37 1.68 6.92
N PHE A 164 -0.07 2.41 5.90
CA PHE A 164 0.73 3.44 5.24
C PHE A 164 -0.07 4.74 5.23
N HIS A 165 0.48 5.79 5.83
CA HIS A 165 -0.20 7.08 5.85
C HIS A 165 0.74 8.25 6.07
N ASP A 166 0.33 9.45 5.66
CA ASP A 166 1.03 10.71 5.97
C ASP A 166 2.51 10.70 5.54
N ILE A 167 2.76 10.13 4.36
CA ILE A 167 4.07 10.04 3.72
C ILE A 167 4.05 10.96 2.49
N PRO A 168 5.14 11.70 2.24
CA PRO A 168 5.08 12.85 1.37
C PRO A 168 5.23 12.50 -0.10
N ASP A 169 5.91 11.42 -0.50
CA ASP A 169 5.89 10.91 -1.89
C ASP A 169 4.71 9.92 -2.06
N ASP A 170 4.89 8.83 -2.80
CA ASP A 170 3.97 7.70 -2.76
C ASP A 170 4.00 6.99 -1.40
N LEU A 171 2.87 6.42 -0.97
CA LEU A 171 2.85 5.63 0.27
C LEU A 171 3.65 4.32 0.11
N PHE A 172 3.56 3.70 -1.06
CA PHE A 172 4.19 2.42 -1.40
C PHE A 172 4.43 2.28 -2.91
N SER A 173 5.55 1.67 -3.33
CA SER A 173 5.81 1.41 -4.74
C SER A 173 6.37 0.03 -5.06
N ILE A 174 6.01 -0.47 -6.24
CA ILE A 174 6.49 -1.69 -6.88
C ILE A 174 6.95 -1.31 -8.30
N SER A 175 8.25 -1.27 -8.53
CA SER A 175 8.82 -0.75 -9.76
C SER A 175 10.08 -1.50 -10.21
N LEU A 176 10.63 -1.05 -11.34
CA LEU A 176 11.86 -1.52 -11.97
C LEU A 176 11.89 -3.03 -12.15
N SER A 177 10.86 -3.54 -12.83
CA SER A 177 10.70 -4.96 -13.16
C SER A 177 10.62 -5.87 -11.93
N SER A 178 10.18 -5.34 -10.78
CA SER A 178 9.74 -6.17 -9.66
C SER A 178 8.63 -7.13 -10.14
N ASP A 179 8.54 -8.31 -9.56
CA ASP A 179 7.65 -9.36 -10.06
C ASP A 179 7.12 -10.27 -8.97
N LYS A 180 5.95 -10.85 -9.21
CA LYS A 180 5.27 -11.76 -8.27
C LYS A 180 5.12 -11.15 -6.87
N VAL A 181 4.43 -10.02 -6.79
CA VAL A 181 4.18 -9.30 -5.53
C VAL A 181 2.72 -9.49 -5.10
N THR A 182 2.50 -9.76 -3.82
CA THR A 182 1.17 -9.80 -3.22
C THR A 182 1.07 -8.71 -2.15
N VAL A 183 0.11 -7.80 -2.32
CA VAL A 183 -0.23 -6.71 -1.40
C VAL A 183 -1.59 -7.06 -0.80
N ASP A 184 -1.58 -7.55 0.44
CA ASP A 184 -2.75 -8.17 1.06
C ASP A 184 -3.08 -7.53 2.41
N HIS A 185 -4.35 -7.18 2.66
CA HIS A 185 -4.80 -6.65 3.95
C HIS A 185 -4.07 -5.40 4.45
N ASN A 186 -3.54 -4.55 3.56
CA ASN A 186 -2.93 -3.27 3.96
C ASN A 186 -3.98 -2.16 4.01
N HIS A 187 -3.68 -1.10 4.75
CA HIS A 187 -4.49 0.11 4.82
C HIS A 187 -3.66 1.31 4.35
N PHE A 188 -4.15 2.01 3.35
CA PHE A 188 -3.53 3.19 2.74
C PHE A 188 -4.43 4.39 2.96
N TRP A 189 -3.97 5.43 3.64
CA TRP A 189 -4.82 6.57 3.99
C TRP A 189 -4.02 7.83 4.28
N PHE A 190 -4.72 8.96 4.47
CA PHE A 190 -4.14 10.17 5.03
C PHE A 190 -4.95 10.64 6.24
N SER A 191 -4.31 11.24 7.23
CA SER A 191 -5.01 11.78 8.38
C SER A 191 -5.70 13.12 8.05
N ASN A 192 -6.69 13.51 8.86
CA ASN A 192 -7.24 14.86 8.76
C ASN A 192 -6.19 15.93 9.09
N LYS A 193 -5.15 15.59 9.87
CA LYS A 193 -4.04 16.49 10.14
C LYS A 193 -3.18 16.72 8.90
N TRP A 194 -3.00 15.68 8.07
CA TRP A 194 -2.35 15.82 6.76
C TRP A 194 -3.13 16.74 5.84
N LEU A 195 -4.44 16.50 5.71
CA LEU A 195 -5.29 17.33 4.85
C LEU A 195 -5.40 18.79 5.30
N ASN A 196 -5.49 19.02 6.60
CA ASN A 196 -5.66 20.36 7.18
C ASN A 196 -4.33 20.94 7.67
N MET A 197 -3.22 20.58 7.03
CA MET A 197 -1.89 21.05 7.42
C MET A 197 -1.81 22.58 7.31
N ASN A 198 -1.28 23.22 8.35
CA ASN A 198 -1.09 24.67 8.38
C ASN A 198 0.22 25.03 9.15
N PRO A 199 1.23 25.62 8.49
CA PRO A 199 1.31 25.86 7.05
C PRO A 199 1.43 24.54 6.27
N ASP A 200 0.87 24.48 5.07
CA ASP A 200 1.15 23.39 4.12
C ASP A 200 2.34 23.81 3.23
N PRO A 201 3.56 23.29 3.47
CA PRO A 201 4.76 23.75 2.79
C PRO A 201 4.75 23.33 1.33
N LYS A 202 5.46 24.08 0.47
CA LYS A 202 5.64 23.72 -0.93
C LYS A 202 6.94 22.96 -1.12
N TRP A 203 6.89 21.86 -1.85
CA TRP A 203 8.03 21.02 -2.21
C TRP A 203 8.13 20.91 -3.74
N ASN A 204 9.35 20.77 -4.26
CA ASN A 204 9.63 20.59 -5.68
C ASN A 204 9.89 19.11 -5.99
N TRP A 205 8.87 18.45 -6.54
CA TRP A 205 8.85 16.99 -6.69
C TRP A 205 9.56 16.50 -7.94
N VAL A 206 9.16 17.03 -9.08
CA VAL A 206 9.60 16.59 -10.41
C VAL A 206 9.94 17.78 -11.31
N GLY A 207 10.36 18.89 -10.71
CA GLY A 207 10.57 20.18 -11.40
C GLY A 207 9.44 21.18 -11.15
N ASP A 208 8.35 20.77 -10.49
CA ASP A 208 7.19 21.58 -10.18
C ASP A 208 6.91 21.64 -8.67
N TRP A 209 6.52 22.83 -8.22
CA TRP A 209 6.22 23.11 -6.82
C TRP A 209 4.77 22.81 -6.47
N HIS A 210 4.57 21.86 -5.57
CA HIS A 210 3.25 21.48 -5.04
C HIS A 210 3.25 21.53 -3.52
N ASP A 211 2.08 21.74 -2.91
CA ASP A 211 1.89 21.57 -1.48
C ASP A 211 2.22 20.14 -1.04
N LEU A 212 2.65 19.97 0.21
CA LEU A 212 2.97 18.67 0.77
C LEU A 212 1.73 17.78 0.83
N ALA A 213 0.58 18.35 1.21
CA ALA A 213 -0.67 17.61 1.30
C ALA A 213 -1.45 17.49 -0.04
N SER A 214 -0.80 17.77 -1.17
CA SER A 214 -1.41 17.56 -2.50
C SER A 214 -1.54 16.08 -2.86
N GLU A 215 -2.01 15.80 -4.08
CA GLU A 215 -2.20 14.44 -4.56
C GLU A 215 -0.90 13.62 -4.48
N ARG A 216 -0.95 12.52 -3.72
CA ARG A 216 0.09 11.50 -3.61
C ARG A 216 -0.50 10.13 -3.85
N LEU A 217 0.24 9.25 -4.52
CA LEU A 217 -0.30 7.94 -4.85
C LEU A 217 -0.24 7.05 -3.60
N PRO A 218 -1.34 6.38 -3.24
CA PRO A 218 -1.29 5.34 -2.22
C PRO A 218 -0.43 4.15 -2.66
N LEU A 219 -0.32 3.91 -3.97
CA LEU A 219 0.39 2.77 -4.52
C LEU A 219 0.78 3.02 -5.98
N LEU A 220 2.04 2.77 -6.33
CA LEU A 220 2.52 2.78 -7.71
C LEU A 220 2.97 1.37 -8.14
N VAL A 221 2.42 0.85 -9.25
CA VAL A 221 2.91 -0.36 -9.93
C VAL A 221 3.46 0.05 -11.29
N GLY A 222 4.77 -0.07 -11.46
CA GLY A 222 5.49 0.32 -12.66
C GLY A 222 5.73 1.84 -12.72
N ALA A 223 7.00 2.23 -12.68
CA ALA A 223 7.40 3.64 -12.60
C ALA A 223 6.96 4.47 -13.80
N ASN A 224 6.94 3.87 -14.99
CA ASN A 224 6.57 4.50 -16.25
C ASN A 224 6.20 3.43 -17.29
N LYS A 225 5.84 3.86 -18.51
CA LYS A 225 5.55 2.96 -19.65
C LYS A 225 6.63 1.90 -19.90
N ASN A 226 7.92 2.25 -19.82
CA ASN A 226 9.02 1.32 -20.09
C ASN A 226 9.21 0.29 -18.97
N ASP A 227 8.65 0.54 -17.79
CA ASP A 227 8.59 -0.40 -16.67
C ASP A 227 7.31 -1.25 -16.67
N SER A 228 6.36 -1.00 -17.58
CA SER A 228 5.05 -1.68 -17.60
C SER A 228 5.13 -3.19 -17.89
N TYR A 229 4.04 -3.93 -17.65
CA TYR A 229 3.96 -5.36 -17.94
C TYR A 229 4.20 -5.67 -19.42
N MET A 230 3.58 -4.93 -20.34
CA MET A 230 3.78 -5.17 -21.77
C MET A 230 5.22 -4.89 -22.24
N ALA A 231 5.94 -3.99 -21.55
CA ALA A 231 7.33 -3.68 -21.86
C ALA A 231 8.31 -4.72 -21.28
N THR A 232 8.03 -5.24 -20.08
CA THR A 232 9.01 -6.03 -19.31
C THR A 232 8.63 -7.50 -19.16
N ASN A 233 7.35 -7.85 -19.37
CA ASN A 233 6.73 -9.10 -18.95
C ASN A 233 6.90 -9.40 -17.44
N LYS A 234 7.04 -8.34 -16.63
CA LYS A 234 7.15 -8.34 -15.16
C LYS A 234 6.01 -7.55 -14.52
N LEU A 235 6.05 -7.32 -13.21
CA LEU A 235 4.98 -6.70 -12.43
C LEU A 235 3.70 -7.55 -12.37
N HIS A 236 3.82 -8.86 -12.15
CA HIS A 236 2.68 -9.67 -11.72
C HIS A 236 2.35 -9.31 -10.26
N VAL A 237 1.28 -8.54 -10.06
CA VAL A 237 0.90 -7.98 -8.77
C VAL A 237 -0.51 -8.41 -8.39
N THR A 238 -0.67 -8.85 -7.15
CA THR A 238 -1.98 -9.09 -6.53
C THR A 238 -2.28 -7.99 -5.53
N LEU A 239 -3.42 -7.31 -5.67
CA LEU A 239 -3.95 -6.38 -4.67
C LEU A 239 -5.21 -7.03 -4.08
N SER A 240 -5.14 -7.53 -2.86
CA SER A 240 -6.24 -8.24 -2.22
C SER A 240 -6.60 -7.71 -0.84
N ASN A 241 -7.89 -7.57 -0.57
CA ASN A 241 -8.40 -7.25 0.76
C ASN A 241 -7.81 -5.96 1.38
N ASN A 242 -7.34 -5.02 0.55
CA ASN A 242 -6.77 -3.76 1.04
C ASN A 242 -7.87 -2.73 1.28
N TRP A 243 -7.60 -1.81 2.21
CA TRP A 243 -8.40 -0.62 2.42
C TRP A 243 -7.65 0.59 1.85
N PHE A 244 -8.23 1.24 0.84
CA PHE A 244 -7.75 2.50 0.29
C PHE A 244 -8.67 3.62 0.75
N GLY A 245 -8.15 4.55 1.54
CA GLY A 245 -8.91 5.62 2.18
C GLY A 245 -9.03 5.41 3.69
N PRO A 246 -9.45 6.43 4.45
CA PRO A 246 -9.96 7.71 3.96
C PRO A 246 -8.86 8.68 3.49
N ASN A 247 -9.30 9.85 2.99
CA ASN A 247 -8.47 11.03 2.64
C ASN A 247 -7.45 10.84 1.52
N LEU A 248 -7.53 9.76 0.75
CA LEU A 248 -6.72 9.63 -0.46
C LEU A 248 -7.17 10.65 -1.51
N LYS A 249 -6.23 11.44 -2.00
CA LYS A 249 -6.39 12.28 -3.20
C LYS A 249 -5.86 11.60 -4.45
N GLY A 250 -4.86 10.75 -4.28
CA GLY A 250 -4.28 9.96 -5.36
C GLY A 250 -4.84 8.55 -5.40
N ARG A 251 -4.57 7.90 -6.54
CA ARG A 251 -5.07 6.57 -6.88
C ARG A 251 -3.94 5.57 -6.98
N PRO A 252 -4.17 4.28 -6.70
CA PRO A 252 -3.26 3.24 -7.17
C PRO A 252 -3.10 3.36 -8.69
N LEU A 253 -1.86 3.54 -9.14
CA LEU A 253 -1.49 3.64 -10.56
C LEU A 253 -0.92 2.30 -11.02
N LEU A 254 -1.62 1.64 -11.95
CA LEU A 254 -1.40 0.26 -12.30
C LEU A 254 -0.86 0.11 -13.73
N ARG A 255 0.46 -0.04 -13.88
CA ARG A 255 1.13 -0.38 -15.16
C ARG A 255 1.53 -1.86 -15.29
N GLY A 256 1.17 -2.72 -14.33
CA GLY A 256 1.55 -4.13 -14.28
C GLY A 256 0.51 -5.14 -14.82
N TYR A 257 0.77 -6.44 -14.60
CA TYR A 257 -0.24 -7.51 -14.67
C TYR A 257 -0.89 -7.61 -13.29
N VAL A 258 -1.97 -6.87 -13.11
CA VAL A 258 -2.57 -6.67 -11.80
C VAL A 258 -3.88 -7.43 -11.67
N HIS A 259 -4.00 -8.23 -10.61
CA HIS A 259 -5.26 -8.76 -10.14
C HIS A 259 -5.66 -8.03 -8.86
N ALA A 260 -6.68 -7.18 -8.96
CA ALA A 260 -7.23 -6.42 -7.85
C ALA A 260 -8.59 -7.00 -7.44
N TYR A 261 -8.66 -7.63 -6.26
CA TYR A 261 -9.90 -8.20 -5.76
C TYR A 261 -10.18 -7.96 -4.27
N ASN A 262 -11.46 -7.92 -3.90
CA ASN A 262 -11.95 -7.66 -2.54
C ASN A 262 -11.42 -6.35 -1.88
N ASN A 263 -10.91 -5.39 -2.64
CA ASN A 263 -10.42 -4.14 -2.06
C ASN A 263 -11.59 -3.19 -1.76
N TYR A 264 -11.44 -2.40 -0.70
CA TYR A 264 -12.39 -1.37 -0.32
C TYR A 264 -11.78 0.02 -0.59
N PHE A 265 -12.38 0.76 -1.51
CA PHE A 265 -12.03 2.14 -1.84
C PHE A 265 -13.02 3.07 -1.13
N ASP A 266 -12.55 3.72 -0.07
CA ASP A 266 -13.32 4.51 0.89
C ASP A 266 -13.11 6.01 0.69
N ASN A 267 -14.14 6.67 0.18
CA ASN A 267 -14.19 8.11 0.03
C ASN A 267 -15.19 8.77 0.99
N SER A 268 -15.29 8.26 2.22
CA SER A 268 -16.31 8.72 3.18
C SER A 268 -16.09 10.13 3.73
N THR A 269 -14.86 10.63 3.70
CA THR A 269 -14.45 11.86 4.38
C THR A 269 -14.72 13.16 3.61
N ASN A 270 -15.06 13.10 2.31
CA ASN A 270 -15.48 14.22 1.45
C ASN A 270 -14.91 15.60 1.85
N PRO A 271 -13.58 15.78 1.95
CA PRO A 271 -12.99 17.11 2.06
C PRO A 271 -13.43 17.95 0.85
N THR A 272 -13.70 19.25 1.06
CA THR A 272 -14.17 20.16 0.01
C THR A 272 -13.36 21.46 -0.01
N GLY A 273 -13.43 22.19 -1.13
CA GLY A 273 -12.74 23.46 -1.31
C GLY A 273 -11.42 23.32 -2.07
N GLN A 274 -10.58 24.35 -2.00
CA GLN A 274 -9.24 24.39 -2.56
C GLN A 274 -8.23 24.62 -1.44
N ASN A 275 -6.99 24.12 -1.58
CA ASN A 275 -5.89 24.59 -0.71
C ASN A 275 -5.50 26.03 -1.09
N ALA A 276 -4.53 26.58 -0.36
CA ALA A 276 -4.00 27.93 -0.60
C ALA A 276 -3.43 28.15 -2.02
N GLN A 277 -3.21 27.06 -2.78
CA GLN A 277 -2.66 27.03 -4.12
C GLN A 277 -3.75 26.89 -5.19
N GLY A 278 -5.04 26.78 -4.81
CA GLY A 278 -6.14 26.59 -5.74
C GLY A 278 -6.37 25.13 -6.16
N TYR A 279 -5.60 24.17 -5.65
CA TYR A 279 -5.83 22.75 -5.93
C TYR A 279 -7.01 22.24 -5.13
N SER A 280 -7.94 21.60 -5.83
CA SER A 280 -9.13 21.00 -5.23
C SER A 280 -8.75 20.01 -4.13
N GLN A 281 -9.36 20.17 -2.97
CA GLN A 281 -9.21 19.27 -1.83
C GLN A 281 -10.14 18.06 -1.92
N ASN A 282 -11.11 18.10 -2.84
CA ASN A 282 -11.99 16.97 -3.11
C ASN A 282 -11.14 15.73 -3.44
N GLN A 283 -11.58 14.59 -2.93
CA GLN A 283 -10.94 13.32 -3.23
C GLN A 283 -11.35 12.84 -4.63
N TYR A 284 -10.39 12.33 -5.41
CA TYR A 284 -10.63 11.95 -6.80
C TYR A 284 -9.95 10.62 -7.18
N ASN A 285 -10.60 9.84 -8.06
CA ASN A 285 -10.15 8.61 -8.72
C ASN A 285 -9.72 7.48 -7.77
N ALA A 286 -10.40 6.33 -7.83
CA ALA A 286 -10.09 5.21 -6.92
C ALA A 286 -9.06 4.22 -7.47
N MET A 287 -8.96 4.06 -8.78
CA MET A 287 -8.00 3.15 -9.43
C MET A 287 -7.68 3.70 -10.83
N GLN A 288 -6.40 3.73 -11.21
CA GLN A 288 -5.97 4.10 -12.55
C GLN A 288 -5.32 2.94 -13.29
N ILE A 289 -5.86 2.63 -14.46
CA ILE A 289 -5.27 1.74 -15.46
C ILE A 289 -4.25 2.56 -16.25
N GLY A 290 -2.97 2.20 -16.15
CA GLY A 290 -1.86 2.87 -16.82
C GLY A 290 -1.40 2.18 -18.09
N SER A 291 -0.48 2.82 -18.79
CA SER A 291 0.12 2.32 -20.03
C SER A 291 0.78 0.95 -19.86
N GLY A 292 0.57 0.06 -20.84
CA GLY A 292 1.18 -1.26 -20.91
C GLY A 292 0.66 -2.26 -19.85
N SER A 293 -0.48 -1.97 -19.22
CA SER A 293 -1.03 -2.79 -18.14
C SER A 293 -1.95 -3.91 -18.62
N ASN A 294 -2.07 -4.95 -17.79
CA ASN A 294 -3.14 -5.92 -17.83
C ASN A 294 -3.82 -5.93 -16.46
N VAL A 295 -5.01 -5.33 -16.31
CA VAL A 295 -5.68 -5.19 -15.01
C VAL A 295 -7.00 -5.94 -14.99
N LEU A 296 -7.14 -6.87 -14.04
CA LEU A 296 -8.43 -7.45 -13.64
C LEU A 296 -8.86 -6.83 -12.32
N SER A 297 -9.95 -6.07 -12.33
CA SER A 297 -10.62 -5.55 -11.13
C SER A 297 -11.90 -6.34 -10.88
N GLU A 298 -11.96 -7.13 -9.81
CA GLU A 298 -13.16 -7.89 -9.47
C GLU A 298 -13.55 -7.88 -8.00
N HIS A 299 -14.86 -7.87 -7.70
CA HIS A 299 -15.36 -7.87 -6.33
C HIS A 299 -14.80 -6.75 -5.44
N ASN A 300 -14.38 -5.62 -5.99
CA ASN A 300 -13.99 -4.46 -5.21
C ASN A 300 -15.22 -3.63 -4.85
N TYR A 301 -15.12 -2.86 -3.77
CA TYR A 301 -16.17 -1.96 -3.31
C TYR A 301 -15.70 -0.51 -3.40
N PHE A 302 -16.37 0.27 -4.23
CA PHE A 302 -16.10 1.68 -4.44
C PHE A 302 -17.19 2.51 -3.76
N TYR A 303 -16.83 3.21 -2.70
CA TYR A 303 -17.76 4.03 -1.91
C TYR A 303 -17.45 5.51 -2.06
N LYS A 304 -18.41 6.28 -2.59
CA LYS A 304 -18.31 7.75 -2.77
C LYS A 304 -17.15 8.23 -3.65
N THR A 305 -16.50 7.35 -4.38
CA THR A 305 -15.36 7.68 -5.25
C THR A 305 -15.84 8.40 -6.51
N ASN A 306 -15.04 9.32 -7.05
CA ASN A 306 -15.23 9.89 -8.39
C ASN A 306 -14.35 9.16 -9.41
N ASN A 307 -14.85 8.81 -10.60
CA ASN A 307 -14.15 7.97 -11.60
C ASN A 307 -13.48 6.73 -10.99
N SER A 308 -14.29 5.81 -10.46
CA SER A 308 -13.82 4.67 -9.68
C SER A 308 -12.75 3.82 -10.38
N GLN A 309 -12.84 3.70 -11.70
CA GLN A 309 -11.89 2.98 -12.53
C GLN A 309 -11.56 3.87 -13.73
N ASN A 310 -10.44 4.60 -13.67
CA ASN A 310 -10.04 5.52 -14.72
C ASN A 310 -8.97 4.93 -15.63
N VAL A 311 -9.05 5.17 -16.93
CA VAL A 311 -7.92 4.91 -17.85
C VAL A 311 -7.11 6.18 -17.95
N GLY A 312 -5.86 6.14 -17.48
CA GLY A 312 -4.94 7.26 -17.55
C GLY A 312 -3.61 6.78 -18.08
N LEU A 313 -3.41 6.94 -19.39
CA LEU A 313 -2.24 6.46 -20.09
C LEU A 313 -1.17 7.56 -20.15
N ASP A 314 0.10 7.18 -20.15
CA ASP A 314 1.24 8.08 -20.36
C ASP A 314 1.16 8.74 -21.75
N SER A 315 0.68 8.00 -22.75
CA SER A 315 0.24 8.53 -24.05
C SER A 315 -1.11 7.94 -24.43
N LYS A 316 -1.98 8.75 -25.06
CA LYS A 316 -3.33 8.36 -25.48
C LYS A 316 -3.40 7.09 -26.36
N ASN A 317 -2.29 6.75 -27.02
CA ASN A 317 -2.19 5.60 -27.93
C ASN A 317 -1.54 4.36 -27.27
N ASP A 318 -1.20 4.43 -25.98
CA ASP A 318 -0.58 3.30 -25.31
C ASP A 318 -1.56 2.13 -25.15
N ALA A 319 -1.06 0.92 -25.38
CA ALA A 319 -1.84 -0.29 -25.22
C ALA A 319 -2.11 -0.58 -23.74
N TYR A 320 -3.27 -1.17 -23.45
CA TYR A 320 -3.62 -1.72 -22.14
C TYR A 320 -4.71 -2.79 -22.30
N LYS A 321 -4.82 -3.68 -21.32
CA LYS A 321 -5.94 -4.63 -21.20
C LYS A 321 -6.60 -4.45 -19.85
N PHE A 322 -7.91 -4.34 -19.84
CA PHE A 322 -8.71 -4.12 -18.64
C PHE A 322 -9.95 -5.00 -18.66
N VAL A 323 -10.20 -5.65 -17.52
CA VAL A 323 -11.42 -6.38 -17.22
C VAL A 323 -11.96 -5.90 -15.88
N THR A 324 -13.22 -5.50 -15.86
CA THR A 324 -13.97 -5.18 -14.64
C THR A 324 -15.17 -6.12 -14.52
N ARG A 325 -15.35 -6.78 -13.37
CA ARG A 325 -16.52 -7.63 -13.13
C ARG A 325 -16.92 -7.68 -11.66
N HIS A 326 -18.22 -7.75 -11.37
CA HIS A 326 -18.76 -7.90 -10.02
C HIS A 326 -18.26 -6.89 -8.98
N ASN A 327 -17.80 -5.71 -9.41
CA ASN A 327 -17.48 -4.61 -8.50
C ASN A 327 -18.77 -3.95 -8.02
N THR A 328 -18.77 -3.44 -6.78
CA THR A 328 -19.88 -2.66 -6.22
C THR A 328 -19.54 -1.18 -6.25
N PHE A 329 -20.40 -0.38 -6.87
CA PHE A 329 -20.27 1.07 -6.91
C PHE A 329 -21.42 1.69 -6.13
N ARG A 330 -21.11 2.37 -5.01
CA ARG A 330 -22.11 2.98 -4.15
C ARG A 330 -21.84 4.47 -3.99
N ASN A 331 -22.82 5.28 -4.37
CA ASN A 331 -22.75 6.75 -4.33
C ASN A 331 -21.55 7.31 -5.11
N THR A 332 -21.11 6.62 -6.15
CA THR A 332 -19.97 7.05 -6.98
C THR A 332 -20.41 8.06 -8.03
N THR A 333 -19.50 8.93 -8.43
CA THR A 333 -19.73 9.94 -9.49
C THR A 333 -18.73 9.77 -10.64
N GLY A 334 -18.94 10.52 -11.72
CA GLY A 334 -18.05 10.50 -12.89
C GLY A 334 -18.20 9.24 -13.73
N THR A 335 -17.19 8.96 -14.56
CA THR A 335 -17.20 7.84 -15.51
C THR A 335 -16.20 6.78 -15.08
N SER A 336 -16.64 5.52 -15.04
CA SER A 336 -15.77 4.36 -14.87
C SER A 336 -15.55 3.66 -16.19
N ALA A 337 -14.32 3.25 -16.44
CA ALA A 337 -13.91 2.48 -17.59
C ALA A 337 -14.65 1.14 -17.65
N LYS A 338 -14.92 0.68 -18.87
CA LYS A 338 -15.48 -0.64 -19.16
C LYS A 338 -14.37 -1.60 -19.57
N SER A 339 -14.63 -2.90 -19.46
CA SER A 339 -13.72 -3.93 -19.97
C SER A 339 -13.45 -3.70 -21.46
N ASN A 340 -12.18 -3.73 -21.87
CA ASN A 340 -11.78 -3.65 -23.28
C ASN A 340 -11.33 -5.01 -23.85
N VAL A 341 -11.18 -6.02 -23.00
CA VAL A 341 -10.96 -7.41 -23.37
C VAL A 341 -11.93 -8.32 -22.63
N LYS A 342 -12.14 -9.54 -23.14
CA LYS A 342 -13.13 -10.49 -22.56
C LYS A 342 -12.69 -11.07 -21.22
N SER A 343 -11.41 -11.38 -21.07
CA SER A 343 -10.88 -12.02 -19.87
C SER A 343 -9.38 -11.80 -19.70
N ILE A 344 -8.92 -11.91 -18.46
CA ILE A 344 -7.52 -11.97 -18.05
C ILE A 344 -7.39 -13.21 -17.17
N LYS A 345 -6.40 -14.07 -17.43
CA LYS A 345 -6.26 -15.39 -16.80
C LYS A 345 -5.44 -15.29 -15.51
N ILE A 346 -6.04 -15.59 -14.36
CA ILE A 346 -5.34 -15.65 -13.08
C ILE A 346 -4.84 -17.08 -12.82
N PRO A 347 -3.53 -17.30 -12.61
CA PRO A 347 -2.92 -18.64 -12.53
C PRO A 347 -2.95 -19.26 -11.12
N TYR A 348 -3.72 -18.70 -10.19
CA TYR A 348 -3.82 -19.17 -8.81
C TYR A 348 -5.28 -19.19 -8.34
N LYS A 349 -5.54 -19.96 -7.28
CA LYS A 349 -6.85 -19.98 -6.60
C LYS A 349 -6.94 -18.83 -5.61
N TYR A 350 -8.12 -18.25 -5.48
CA TYR A 350 -8.40 -17.13 -4.58
C TYR A 350 -9.85 -17.19 -4.11
N HIS A 351 -10.15 -16.45 -3.04
CA HIS A 351 -11.48 -16.39 -2.44
C HIS A 351 -12.06 -15.00 -2.57
N LEU A 352 -13.27 -14.94 -3.12
CA LEU A 352 -14.01 -13.69 -3.29
C LEU A 352 -14.94 -13.49 -2.08
N ILE A 353 -14.95 -12.28 -1.54
CA ILE A 353 -15.88 -11.88 -0.50
C ILE A 353 -17.14 -11.32 -1.18
N THR A 354 -18.31 -11.65 -0.64
CA THR A 354 -19.57 -11.08 -1.12
C THR A 354 -19.63 -9.59 -0.78
N SER A 355 -20.19 -8.79 -1.69
CA SER A 355 -20.23 -7.33 -1.55
C SER A 355 -20.86 -6.85 -0.23
N HIS A 356 -21.88 -7.55 0.26
CA HIS A 356 -22.54 -7.25 1.54
C HIS A 356 -21.59 -7.35 2.74
N ASN A 357 -20.68 -8.33 2.74
CA ASN A 357 -19.76 -8.57 3.84
C ASN A 357 -18.39 -7.90 3.66
N LEU A 358 -18.08 -7.43 2.44
CA LEU A 358 -16.76 -6.93 2.09
C LEU A 358 -16.34 -5.77 2.98
N VAL A 359 -17.13 -4.70 3.06
CA VAL A 359 -16.73 -3.50 3.81
C VAL A 359 -16.46 -3.81 5.28
N ASN A 360 -17.34 -4.58 5.94
CA ASN A 360 -17.17 -4.96 7.33
C ASN A 360 -15.95 -5.87 7.53
N THR A 361 -15.72 -6.81 6.61
CA THR A 361 -14.54 -7.67 6.64
C THR A 361 -13.27 -6.83 6.51
N ILE A 362 -13.16 -5.99 5.48
CA ILE A 362 -11.95 -5.21 5.21
C ILE A 362 -11.64 -4.23 6.34
N LYS A 363 -12.64 -3.51 6.87
CA LYS A 363 -12.44 -2.62 8.03
C LYS A 363 -11.93 -3.36 9.27
N LYS A 364 -12.24 -4.65 9.42
CA LYS A 364 -11.76 -5.49 10.53
C LYS A 364 -10.39 -6.09 10.26
N THR A 365 -10.08 -6.43 9.01
CA THR A 365 -8.92 -7.27 8.68
C THR A 365 -7.75 -6.51 8.06
N ALA A 366 -7.96 -5.34 7.45
CA ALA A 366 -6.88 -4.51 6.92
C ALA A 366 -6.07 -3.83 8.04
N GLY A 367 -4.87 -3.35 7.68
CA GLY A 367 -3.96 -2.66 8.59
C GLY A 367 -3.22 -3.59 9.55
N VAL A 368 -2.46 -2.99 10.47
CA VAL A 368 -1.67 -3.64 11.51
C VAL A 368 -2.55 -4.47 12.46
N LYS A 369 -1.99 -5.57 12.99
CA LYS A 369 -2.68 -6.55 13.84
C LYS A 369 -1.99 -6.86 15.16
#